data_AF-A0AAX6IFB1-F1
#
_entry.id   AF-A0AAX6IFB1-F1
#
_cell.length_a   1.000
_cell.length_b   1.000
_cell.length_c   1.000
_cell.angle_alpha   90.00
_cell.angle_beta   90.00
_cell.angle_gamma   90.00
#
_symmetry.space_group_name_H-M   'P 1'
#
loop_
_entity.id
_entity.type
_entity.pdbx_description
1 polymer ?
#
loop_
_entity_poly.entity_id
_entity_poly.type
_entity_poly.pdbx_seq_one_letter_code
_entity_poly.pdbx_strand_id
1 'polypeptide(L)' 'MALIGEQFDESEEICGVVASVRPRADKLALWTKTASNEAVQMSIGKKWKEIVDVTDKIMYNFHDDSRSKAGSRSIRYNV' A
#
# COMPACT_ATOMS: atom_id res chain seq x y z
N MET A 1 2.59 15.38 -0.32
CA MET A 1 3.38 15.53 0.92
C MET A 1 2.83 14.73 2.10
N ALA A 2 1.82 13.88 1.92
CA ALA A 2 1.09 13.24 3.01
C ALA A 2 1.94 12.44 4.02
N LEU A 3 3.02 11.79 3.57
CA LEU A 3 3.90 11.04 4.48
C LEU A 3 4.71 11.98 5.40
N ILE A 4 5.37 12.99 4.84
CA ILE A 4 6.17 13.95 5.61
C ILE A 4 5.27 14.86 6.46
N GLY A 5 4.06 15.15 5.98
CA GLY A 5 3.07 15.93 6.70
C GLY A 5 2.20 15.12 7.67
N GLU A 6 2.54 13.85 7.91
CA GLU A 6 1.86 12.96 8.86
C GLU A 6 0.31 12.96 8.73
N GLN A 7 -0.19 12.92 7.49
CA GLN A 7 -1.63 13.02 7.20
C GLN A 7 -2.39 11.69 7.35
N PHE A 8 -1.72 10.63 7.78
CA PHE A 8 -2.33 9.34 8.10
C PHE A 8 -2.54 9.26 9.61
N ASP A 9 -3.71 8.81 10.03
CA ASP A 9 -4.01 8.61 11.45
C ASP A 9 -3.09 7.53 12.07
N GLU A 10 -2.71 6.53 11.26
CA GLU A 10 -1.77 5.46 11.62
C GLU A 10 -0.35 5.72 11.09
N SER A 11 0.18 6.93 11.28
CA SER A 11 1.50 7.34 10.77
C SER A 11 2.65 6.42 11.18
N GLU A 12 2.62 5.87 12.40
CA GLU A 12 3.64 4.93 12.92
C GLU A 12 3.70 3.60 12.16
N GLU A 13 2.61 3.24 11.46
CA GLU A 13 2.54 2.04 10.63
C GLU A 13 3.12 2.26 9.23
N ILE A 14 3.38 3.52 8.83
CA ILE A 14 3.93 3.86 7.52
C ILE A 14 5.46 3.74 7.52
N CYS A 15 5.99 2.85 6.70
CA CYS A 15 7.44 2.72 6.50
C CYS A 15 7.96 3.65 5.41
N GLY A 16 7.14 3.95 4.40
CA GLY A 16 7.53 4.82 3.30
C GLY A 16 6.75 4.56 2.02
N VAL A 17 7.08 5.33 0.97
CA VAL A 17 6.48 5.20 -0.37
C VAL A 17 7.57 4.95 -1.41
N VAL A 18 7.28 4.09 -2.38
CA VAL A 18 8.18 3.73 -3.46
C VAL A 18 7.51 4.02 -4.81
N ALA A 19 8.17 4.83 -5.63
CA ALA A 19 7.82 5.00 -7.04
C ALA A 19 8.66 4.04 -7.90
N SER A 20 8.00 3.21 -8.69
CA SER A 20 8.61 2.22 -9.57
C SER A 20 8.30 2.57 -11.02
N VAL A 21 9.26 3.18 -11.70
CA VAL A 21 9.14 3.52 -13.12
C VAL A 21 9.28 2.27 -13.99
N ARG A 22 8.36 2.02 -14.91
CA ARG A 22 8.36 0.80 -15.76
C ARG A 22 7.91 1.13 -17.19
N PRO A 23 8.35 0.37 -18.21
CA PRO A 23 8.01 0.66 -19.60
C PRO A 23 6.50 0.62 -19.94
N ARG A 24 5.69 -0.16 -19.20
CA ARG A 24 4.25 -0.30 -19.47
C ARG A 24 3.39 0.62 -18.63
N ALA A 25 3.65 0.65 -17.32
CA ALA A 25 2.88 1.43 -16.37
C ALA A 25 3.70 1.59 -15.09
N ASP A 26 3.82 2.84 -14.65
CA ASP A 26 4.47 3.15 -13.38
C ASP A 26 3.64 2.65 -12.22
N LYS A 27 4.32 2.26 -11.14
CA LYS A 27 3.68 1.79 -9.92
C LYS A 27 4.10 2.64 -8.75
N LEU A 28 3.12 3.15 -8.01
CA LEU A 28 3.31 3.74 -6.70
C LEU A 28 2.90 2.72 -5.62
N ALA A 29 3.74 2.52 -4.61
CA ALA A 29 3.49 1.57 -3.53
C ALA A 29 3.76 2.22 -2.17
N LEU A 30 2.79 2.11 -1.26
CA LEU A 30 2.94 2.48 0.15
C LEU A 30 3.31 1.23 0.94
N TRP A 31 4.37 1.27 1.74
CA TRP A 31 4.81 0.15 2.58
C TRP A 31 4.43 0.41 4.03
N THR A 32 3.86 -0.62 4.66
CA THR A 32 3.43 -0.59 6.06
C THR A 32 4.13 -1.66 6.88
N LYS A 33 4.19 -1.46 8.19
CA LYS A 33 4.94 -2.32 9.11
C LYS A 33 4.22 -3.64 9.40
N THR A 34 2.94 -3.58 9.77
CA THR A 34 2.20 -4.74 10.28
C THR A 34 1.09 -5.19 9.34
N ALA A 35 1.41 -6.10 8.43
CA ALA A 35 0.48 -6.59 7.41
C ALA A 35 -0.75 -7.33 7.95
N SER A 36 -0.64 -8.02 9.08
CA SER A 36 -1.72 -8.83 9.66
C SER A 36 -2.85 -8.02 10.31
N ASN A 37 -2.65 -6.71 10.52
CA ASN A 37 -3.67 -5.85 11.12
C ASN A 37 -4.61 -5.29 10.03
N GLU A 38 -5.58 -6.10 9.61
CA GLU A 38 -6.50 -5.77 8.51
C GLU A 38 -7.21 -4.42 8.70
N ALA A 39 -7.73 -4.15 9.90
CA ALA A 39 -8.46 -2.91 10.17
C ALA A 39 -7.61 -1.66 9.88
N VAL A 40 -6.36 -1.69 10.32
CA VAL A 40 -5.37 -0.63 10.05
C VAL A 40 -5.02 -0.56 8.57
N GLN A 41 -4.76 -1.70 7.90
CA GLN A 41 -4.43 -1.69 6.47
C GLN A 41 -5.58 -1.15 5.60
N MET A 42 -6.83 -1.46 5.97
CA MET A 42 -8.01 -0.93 5.29
C MET A 42 -8.19 0.58 5.52
N SER A 43 -7.94 1.07 6.74
CA SER A 43 -7.97 2.51 7.07
C SER A 43 -6.94 3.29 6.24
N ILE A 44 -5.68 2.84 6.30
CA ILE A 44 -4.56 3.43 5.55
C ILE A 44 -4.85 3.40 4.04
N GLY A 45 -5.36 2.28 3.51
CA GLY A 45 -5.67 2.15 2.09
C GLY A 45 -6.75 3.12 1.62
N LYS A 46 -7.80 3.35 2.43
CA LYS A 46 -8.86 4.32 2.11
C LYS A 46 -8.29 5.73 2.10
N LYS A 47 -7.53 6.07 3.15
CA LYS A 47 -6.88 7.38 3.26
C LYS A 47 -5.93 7.63 2.09
N TRP A 48 -5.20 6.60 1.67
CA TRP A 48 -4.31 6.68 0.52
C TRP A 48 -5.05 6.96 -0.79
N LYS A 49 -6.20 6.32 -1.03
CA LYS A 49 -7.04 6.61 -2.20
C LYS A 49 -7.54 8.06 -2.21
N GLU A 50 -7.92 8.59 -1.04
CA GLU A 50 -8.30 10.01 -0.90
C GLU A 50 -7.12 10.95 -1.23
N ILE A 51 -5.93 10.65 -0.74
CA ILE A 51 -4.73 11.48 -0.94
C ILE A 51 -4.28 11.49 -2.41
N VAL A 52 -4.33 10.34 -3.08
CA VAL A 52 -3.90 10.19 -4.49
C VAL A 52 -5.04 10.54 -5.46
N ASP A 53 -6.26 10.71 -4.95
CA ASP A 53 -7.47 11.01 -5.71
C ASP A 53 -7.78 9.95 -6.79
N VAL A 54 -7.89 8.69 -6.35
CA VAL A 54 -8.19 7.55 -7.22
C VAL A 54 -9.40 6.75 -6.74
N THR A 55 -10.27 6.39 -7.69
CA THR A 55 -11.46 5.57 -7.42
C THR A 55 -11.23 4.08 -7.66
N ASP A 56 -10.21 3.75 -8.46
CA ASP A 56 -9.82 2.37 -8.77
C ASP A 56 -9.51 1.55 -7.53
N LYS A 57 -9.70 0.23 -7.65
CA LYS A 57 -9.32 -0.71 -6.59
C LYS A 57 -7.80 -0.75 -6.44
N ILE A 58 -7.34 -0.64 -5.20
CA ILE A 58 -5.94 -0.88 -4.86
C ILE A 58 -5.80 -2.21 -4.12
N MET A 59 -4.63 -2.82 -4.25
CA MET A 59 -4.35 -4.14 -3.69
C MET A 59 -3.28 -4.03 -2.61
N TYR A 60 -3.48 -4.73 -1.50
CA TYR A 60 -2.48 -4.91 -0.46
C TYR A 60 -1.90 -6.32 -0.51
N ASN A 61 -0.56 -6.40 -0.53
CA ASN A 61 0.19 -7.65 -0.56
C ASN A 61 1.18 -7.71 0.59
N PHE A 62 1.28 -8.87 1.22
CA PHE A 62 2.25 -9.10 2.27
C PHE A 62 3.66 -9.17 1.66
N HIS A 63 4.65 -8.67 2.40
CA HIS A 63 6.04 -8.72 1.96
C HIS A 63 6.53 -10.16 1.74
N ASP A 64 6.16 -11.09 2.62
CA ASP A 64 6.58 -12.50 2.51
C ASP A 64 5.97 -13.21 1.29
N ASP A 65 4.71 -12.93 0.98
CA ASP A 65 4.06 -13.48 -0.22
C ASP A 65 4.76 -12.98 -1.50
N SER A 66 5.16 -11.71 -1.50
CA SER A 66 5.86 -11.06 -2.61
C SER A 66 7.29 -11.58 -2.81
N ARG A 67 7.90 -12.21 -1.78
CA ARG A 67 9.23 -12.85 -1.87
C ARG A 67 9.17 -14.24 -2.47
N SER A 68 8.02 -14.91 -2.42
CA SER A 68 7.88 -16.27 -2.94
C SER A 68 7.95 -16.26 -4.47
N LYS A 69 8.76 -17.15 -5.06
CA LYS A 69 8.96 -17.26 -6.53
C LYS A 69 7.74 -17.83 -7.27
N ALA A 70 6.72 -18.28 -6.56
CA ALA A 70 5.48 -18.73 -7.18
C ALA A 70 4.73 -17.48 -7.67
N GLY A 71 4.52 -17.37 -8.99
CA GLY A 71 3.92 -16.20 -9.64
C GLY A 71 2.47 -15.86 -9.24
N SER A 72 1.95 -16.42 -8.15
CA SER A 72 0.68 -16.04 -7.56
C SER A 72 0.90 -14.88 -6.59
N ARG A 73 0.58 -13.66 -7.04
CA ARG A 73 0.35 -12.54 -6.13
C ARG A 73 -0.90 -12.87 -5.32
N SER A 74 -0.72 -13.43 -4.12
CA SER A 74 -1.82 -13.59 -3.18
C SER A 74 -2.25 -12.21 -2.69
N ILE A 75 -3.28 -11.66 -3.33
CA ILE A 75 -3.90 -10.41 -2.93
C ILE A 75 -4.62 -10.68 -1.62
N ARG A 76 -4.24 -9.99 -0.54
CA ARG A 76 -4.82 -10.22 0.78
C ARG A 76 -5.98 -9.29 1.07
N TYR A 77 -5.83 -8.00 0.75
CA TYR A 77 -6.88 -7.01 0.94
C TYR A 77 -7.11 -6.16 -0.32
N ASN A 78 -8.36 -5.75 -0.52
CA ASN A 78 -8.80 -4.88 -1.61
C ASN A 78 -9.46 -3.65 -1.02
N VAL A 79 -9.06 -2.46 -1.48
CA VAL A 79 -9.58 -1.16 -1.02
C VAL A 79 -10.09 -0.32 -2.19
#